data_AF-A0AAX4JL42-F1
#
_entry.id   AF-A0AAX4JL42-F1
#
_cell.length_a   1.000
_cell.length_b   1.000
_cell.length_c   1.000
_cell.angle_alpha   90.00
_cell.angle_beta   90.00
_cell.angle_gamma   90.00
#
_symmetry.space_group_name_H-M   'P 1'
#
loop_
_entity.id
_entity.type
_entity.pdbx_description
1 polymer ?
#
loop_
_entity_poly.entity_id
_entity_poly.type
_entity_poly.pdbx_seq_one_letter_code
_entity_poly.pdbx_strand_id
1 'polypeptide(L)'
;MSSPEAPETIRPPTKRVRSDQDASKASSKADEASRDSEKGNDHPDSKEENQKDDDWLKQPPYSVGADKDGWETKWRESCWCGKVAFVYNKDPEGSKICHCEDCQRLHGAPYQHSCIFHKDNVRLDDDAESKWIGFLSAHGEVHPLSSTPTPLPRKISCRACGSPLFDEGRNMIMAFPPSFEWIRTHKEVKKSKEQGQSEHHGKEGDSGKGSSLVQGFPKELRADCHIFYERRCVDVKDGLPKWRGHKEKSDLMGEDEK
;
A
#
# COMPACT_ATOMS: atom_id res chain seq x y z
N MET A 1 32.61 9.76 -41.74
CA MET A 1 31.45 8.98 -41.27
C MET A 1 31.47 9.01 -39.76
N SER A 2 30.49 9.68 -39.18
CA SER A 2 30.33 9.92 -37.75
C SER A 2 30.04 8.63 -36.99
N SER A 3 30.65 8.44 -35.83
CA SER A 3 30.05 7.61 -34.77
C SER A 3 29.15 8.51 -33.93
N PRO A 4 27.89 8.13 -33.65
CA PRO A 4 27.05 8.91 -32.75
C PRO A 4 27.53 8.70 -31.31
N GLU A 5 27.85 9.79 -30.61
CA GLU A 5 28.01 9.81 -29.16
C GLU A 5 26.69 9.38 -28.50
N ALA A 6 26.76 8.38 -27.62
CA ALA A 6 25.63 7.97 -26.81
C ALA A 6 25.33 9.06 -25.75
N PRO A 7 24.06 9.39 -25.49
CA PRO A 7 23.72 10.42 -24.51
C PRO A 7 24.12 10.01 -23.08
N GLU A 8 24.81 10.90 -22.36
CA GLU A 8 25.15 10.82 -20.93
C GLU A 8 23.91 10.90 -20.02
N THR A 9 22.99 9.92 -20.08
CA THR A 9 21.81 9.90 -19.18
C THR A 9 21.73 8.71 -18.24
N ILE A 10 22.79 7.92 -18.10
CA ILE A 10 22.87 6.92 -17.03
C ILE A 10 23.47 7.61 -15.80
N ARG A 11 22.61 8.09 -14.90
CA ARG A 11 23.05 8.52 -13.56
C ARG A 11 23.77 7.33 -12.90
N PRO A 12 24.99 7.51 -12.35
CA PRO A 12 25.63 6.46 -11.58
C PRO A 12 24.73 6.07 -10.38
N PRO A 13 24.75 4.81 -9.93
CA PRO A 13 23.94 4.36 -8.81
C PRO A 13 24.25 5.24 -7.58
N THR A 14 23.28 6.07 -7.19
CA THR A 14 23.41 6.88 -5.99
C THR A 14 23.50 5.94 -4.79
N LYS A 15 24.60 6.02 -4.04
CA LYS A 15 24.63 5.47 -2.67
C LYS A 15 23.44 6.09 -1.93
N ARG A 16 22.56 5.24 -1.38
CA ARG A 16 21.38 5.68 -0.60
C ARG A 16 21.85 6.61 0.52
N VAL A 17 21.65 7.91 0.37
CA VAL A 17 21.77 8.86 1.48
C VAL A 17 20.36 9.06 2.02
N ARG A 18 20.04 8.34 3.10
CA ARG A 18 18.77 8.50 3.81
C ARG A 18 18.82 9.82 4.57
N SER A 19 17.80 10.66 4.44
CA SER A 19 17.69 11.87 5.24
C SER A 19 17.27 11.50 6.67
N ASP A 20 17.93 12.05 7.69
CA ASP A 20 17.64 11.77 9.10
C ASP A 20 16.20 12.17 9.52
N GLN A 21 15.46 12.84 8.63
CA GLN A 21 14.07 13.22 8.82
C GLN A 21 13.08 12.06 8.57
N ASP A 22 13.52 10.95 7.96
CA ASP A 22 12.68 9.79 7.63
C ASP A 22 12.67 8.71 8.75
N ALA A 23 13.33 8.95 9.87
CA ALA A 23 13.38 8.01 11.00
C ALA A 23 12.19 8.22 11.96
N SER A 24 11.13 7.43 11.80
CA SER A 24 10.26 7.14 12.94
C SER A 24 11.05 6.30 13.96
N LYS A 25 11.62 6.95 14.99
CA LYS A 25 12.38 6.31 16.07
C LYS A 25 11.61 5.13 16.67
N ALA A 26 12.04 3.91 16.37
CA ALA A 26 11.85 2.74 17.21
C ALA A 26 13.24 2.32 17.66
N SER A 27 13.55 2.53 18.95
CA SER A 27 14.82 2.06 19.53
C SER A 27 14.65 0.63 20.01
N SER A 28 15.56 -0.26 19.64
CA SER A 28 15.81 -1.50 20.37
C SER A 28 17.31 -1.63 20.58
N LYS A 29 17.74 -1.47 21.84
CA LYS A 29 19.04 -1.93 22.32
C LYS A 29 18.96 -3.45 22.49
N ALA A 30 19.88 -4.17 21.88
CA ALA A 30 20.34 -5.45 22.39
C ALA A 30 21.80 -5.60 21.97
N ASP A 31 22.66 -5.57 22.97
CA ASP A 31 24.10 -5.67 22.90
C ASP A 31 24.60 -7.08 22.55
N GLU A 32 25.87 -7.09 22.16
CA GLU A 32 26.77 -8.14 21.71
C GLU A 32 26.79 -9.46 22.51
N ALA A 33 27.01 -10.57 21.78
CA ALA A 33 27.99 -11.59 22.17
C ALA A 33 28.35 -12.47 20.96
N SER A 34 29.61 -12.90 20.94
CA SER A 34 30.41 -13.27 19.77
C SER A 34 30.63 -14.78 19.58
N ARG A 35 30.98 -15.13 18.33
CA ARG A 35 32.03 -16.08 17.87
C ARG A 35 31.80 -17.60 17.81
N ASP A 36 32.15 -18.08 16.60
CA ASP A 36 32.85 -19.32 16.18
C ASP A 36 32.20 -20.70 16.38
N SER A 37 31.92 -21.41 15.27
CA SER A 37 32.82 -22.42 14.68
C SER A 37 32.13 -23.27 13.58
N GLU A 38 32.92 -23.71 12.60
CA GLU A 38 32.54 -24.42 11.37
C GLU A 38 32.35 -25.96 11.51
N LYS A 39 31.69 -26.53 10.48
CA LYS A 39 31.79 -27.88 9.85
C LYS A 39 30.83 -29.01 10.28
N GLY A 40 30.15 -29.57 9.26
CA GLY A 40 30.05 -31.03 9.08
C GLY A 40 28.67 -31.64 8.80
N ASN A 41 28.31 -31.75 7.51
CA ASN A 41 27.59 -32.80 6.76
C ASN A 41 26.41 -33.65 7.32
N ASP A 42 25.61 -34.07 6.31
CA ASP A 42 24.74 -35.26 6.19
C ASP A 42 23.23 -35.09 6.48
N HIS A 43 22.47 -34.98 5.38
CA HIS A 43 21.06 -35.38 5.29
C HIS A 43 20.99 -36.92 5.37
N PRO A 44 20.00 -37.52 6.05
CA PRO A 44 18.69 -37.59 5.41
C PRO A 44 17.49 -37.55 6.37
N ASP A 45 16.34 -37.42 5.73
CA ASP A 45 15.04 -37.91 6.13
C ASP A 45 14.03 -36.91 6.71
N SER A 46 12.89 -36.99 6.05
CA SER A 46 11.61 -36.37 6.30
C SER A 46 11.30 -36.13 7.78
N LYS A 47 11.25 -34.86 8.15
CA LYS A 47 10.44 -34.41 9.28
C LYS A 47 9.50 -33.34 8.76
N GLU A 48 8.21 -33.66 8.81
CA GLU A 48 7.14 -32.68 8.81
C GLU A 48 7.57 -31.48 9.67
N GLU A 49 7.80 -30.34 9.02
CA GLU A 49 8.03 -29.07 9.69
C GLU A 49 6.72 -28.71 10.40
N ASN A 50 6.74 -29.02 11.69
CA ASN A 50 5.58 -29.18 12.55
C ASN A 50 5.08 -27.80 13.00
N GLN A 51 4.07 -27.27 12.30
CA GLN A 51 2.89 -26.55 12.84
C GLN A 51 3.07 -25.49 13.97
N LYS A 52 4.24 -24.86 14.11
CA LYS A 52 4.50 -23.79 15.09
C LYS A 52 4.59 -22.37 14.51
N ASP A 53 4.60 -22.21 13.19
CA ASP A 53 5.06 -20.97 12.55
C ASP A 53 3.96 -19.98 12.07
N ASP A 54 2.69 -20.21 12.43
CA ASP A 54 1.55 -19.43 11.89
C ASP A 54 0.82 -18.55 12.93
N ASP A 55 1.35 -18.37 14.15
CA ASP A 55 0.68 -17.53 15.16
C ASP A 55 0.50 -16.07 14.72
N TRP A 56 1.38 -15.57 13.84
CA TRP A 56 1.24 -14.25 13.25
C TRP A 56 0.04 -14.13 12.32
N LEU A 57 -0.40 -15.23 11.68
CA LEU A 57 -1.59 -15.24 10.82
C LEU A 57 -2.87 -15.04 11.64
N LYS A 58 -2.87 -15.42 12.92
CA LYS A 58 -4.01 -15.19 13.82
C LYS A 58 -4.13 -13.73 14.26
N GLN A 59 -3.08 -12.93 14.03
CA GLN A 59 -3.05 -11.52 14.43
C GLN A 59 -3.57 -10.62 13.30
N PRO A 60 -4.16 -9.46 13.63
CA PRO A 60 -4.49 -8.43 12.65
C PRO A 60 -3.25 -7.94 11.86
N PRO A 61 -3.36 -7.73 10.54
CA PRO A 61 -4.58 -7.65 9.73
C PRO A 61 -4.91 -8.97 9.00
N TYR A 62 -4.41 -10.12 9.47
CA TYR A 62 -4.62 -11.41 8.81
C TYR A 62 -5.81 -12.15 9.45
N SER A 63 -5.81 -12.28 10.78
CA SER A 63 -6.93 -12.82 11.58
C SER A 63 -7.44 -14.17 11.08
N VAL A 64 -6.54 -15.03 10.60
CA VAL A 64 -6.86 -16.38 10.08
C VAL A 64 -7.41 -17.23 11.21
N GLY A 65 -8.55 -17.86 10.96
CA GLY A 65 -9.25 -18.70 11.93
C GLY A 65 -10.01 -17.94 13.03
N ALA A 66 -10.06 -16.59 12.96
CA ALA A 66 -10.93 -15.81 13.84
C ALA A 66 -12.41 -16.05 13.52
N ASP A 67 -13.25 -15.93 14.55
CA ASP A 67 -14.70 -15.91 14.39
C ASP A 67 -15.12 -14.72 13.51
N LYS A 68 -16.11 -14.96 12.65
CA LYS A 68 -16.63 -14.02 11.67
C LYS A 68 -18.05 -13.55 12.02
N ASP A 69 -18.63 -14.06 13.09
CA ASP A 69 -19.95 -13.64 13.53
C ASP A 69 -19.97 -12.11 13.76
N GLY A 70 -20.86 -11.44 13.01
CA GLY A 70 -20.97 -9.98 13.02
C GLY A 70 -19.98 -9.23 12.10
N TRP A 71 -19.16 -9.93 11.31
CA TRP A 71 -18.33 -9.29 10.29
C TRP A 71 -19.13 -8.96 9.02
N GLU A 72 -19.23 -7.68 8.68
CA GLU A 72 -19.77 -7.21 7.41
C GLU A 72 -18.65 -6.60 6.56
N THR A 73 -18.34 -7.23 5.43
CA THR A 73 -17.33 -6.71 4.49
C THR A 73 -17.89 -5.51 3.74
N LYS A 74 -17.26 -4.35 3.92
CA LYS A 74 -17.55 -3.12 3.19
C LYS A 74 -16.67 -2.98 1.96
N TRP A 75 -15.38 -3.33 2.08
CA TRP A 75 -14.42 -3.21 1.00
C TRP A 75 -13.62 -4.50 0.82
N ARG A 76 -13.28 -4.81 -0.43
CA ARG A 76 -12.37 -5.89 -0.79
C ARG A 76 -11.20 -5.31 -1.57
N GLU A 77 -9.99 -5.68 -1.16
CA GLU A 77 -8.75 -5.39 -1.87
C GLU A 77 -8.14 -6.69 -2.38
N SER A 78 -7.73 -6.74 -3.64
CA SER A 78 -7.13 -7.93 -4.22
C SER A 78 -5.92 -7.59 -5.09
N CYS A 79 -4.94 -8.50 -5.10
CA CYS A 79 -3.83 -8.41 -6.03
C CYS A 79 -4.30 -8.67 -7.46
N TRP A 80 -3.50 -8.33 -8.46
CA TRP A 80 -3.88 -8.47 -9.87
C TRP A 80 -4.30 -9.91 -10.25
N CYS A 81 -3.64 -10.94 -9.69
CA CYS A 81 -3.98 -12.34 -9.98
C CYS A 81 -5.04 -12.94 -9.06
N GLY A 82 -5.58 -12.18 -8.09
CA GLY A 82 -6.61 -12.60 -7.16
C GLY A 82 -6.18 -13.61 -6.07
N LYS A 83 -4.91 -14.05 -6.06
CA LYS A 83 -4.41 -15.05 -5.09
C LYS A 83 -4.25 -14.55 -3.66
N VAL A 84 -4.13 -13.23 -3.51
CA VAL A 84 -4.08 -12.55 -2.20
C VAL A 84 -5.15 -11.48 -2.22
N ALA A 85 -6.01 -11.51 -1.21
CA ALA A 85 -7.05 -10.52 -1.00
C ALA A 85 -7.27 -10.27 0.49
N PHE A 86 -7.68 -9.05 0.82
CA PHE A 86 -8.02 -8.62 2.17
C PHE A 86 -9.40 -7.97 2.15
N VAL A 87 -10.13 -8.14 3.25
CA VAL A 87 -11.46 -7.56 3.43
C VAL A 87 -11.48 -6.60 4.61
N TYR A 88 -12.29 -5.57 4.48
CA TYR A 88 -12.35 -4.41 5.37
C TYR A 88 -13.79 -4.18 5.81
N ASN A 89 -14.04 -3.97 7.10
CA ASN A 89 -15.39 -3.75 7.64
C ASN A 89 -15.73 -2.28 7.96
N LYS A 90 -14.81 -1.34 7.74
CA LYS A 90 -15.01 0.10 7.96
C LYS A 90 -14.41 0.92 6.83
N ASP A 91 -14.71 2.21 6.82
CA ASP A 91 -14.05 3.20 5.96
C ASP A 91 -12.65 3.55 6.48
N PRO A 92 -11.75 4.04 5.61
CA PRO A 92 -10.45 4.49 6.04
C PRO A 92 -10.54 5.75 6.89
N GLU A 93 -9.60 5.92 7.81
CA GLU A 93 -9.48 7.11 8.66
C GLU A 93 -8.91 8.31 7.92
N GLY A 94 -8.19 8.06 6.83
CA GLY A 94 -7.57 9.09 6.00
C GLY A 94 -6.96 8.49 4.75
N SER A 95 -6.70 9.34 3.76
CA SER A 95 -6.21 8.91 2.46
C SER A 95 -5.27 9.96 1.90
N LYS A 96 -4.04 9.60 1.53
CA LYS A 96 -3.00 10.57 1.17
C LYS A 96 -2.18 10.10 -0.02
N ILE A 97 -1.59 11.05 -0.74
CA ILE A 97 -0.64 10.78 -1.82
C ILE A 97 0.77 11.13 -1.35
N CYS A 98 1.67 10.15 -1.33
CA CYS A 98 3.06 10.31 -0.93
C CYS A 98 3.98 10.41 -2.14
N HIS A 99 4.84 11.44 -2.14
CA HIS A 99 5.79 11.73 -3.22
C HIS A 99 7.26 11.49 -2.81
N CYS A 100 7.54 10.80 -1.70
CA CYS A 100 8.92 10.51 -1.35
C CYS A 100 9.58 9.55 -2.36
N GLU A 101 10.90 9.65 -2.51
CA GLU A 101 11.66 8.82 -3.47
C GLU A 101 11.47 7.32 -3.20
N ASP A 102 11.42 6.90 -1.94
CA ASP A 102 11.23 5.48 -1.58
C ASP A 102 9.87 4.96 -2.09
N CYS A 103 8.79 5.72 -1.93
CA CYS A 103 7.47 5.37 -2.46
C CYS A 103 7.48 5.36 -3.99
N GLN A 104 8.10 6.35 -4.64
CA GLN A 104 8.18 6.40 -6.10
C GLN A 104 8.90 5.17 -6.68
N ARG A 105 10.06 4.85 -6.12
CA ARG A 105 10.92 3.74 -6.59
C ARG A 105 10.31 2.39 -6.28
N LEU A 106 9.73 2.21 -5.10
CA LEU A 106 9.12 0.95 -4.69
C LEU A 106 7.93 0.59 -5.58
N HIS A 107 7.10 1.57 -5.92
CA HIS A 107 5.88 1.36 -6.70
C HIS A 107 6.10 1.48 -8.21
N GLY A 108 7.27 1.97 -8.65
CA GLY A 108 7.51 2.29 -10.06
C GLY A 108 6.51 3.34 -10.59
N ALA A 109 6.05 4.24 -9.72
CA ALA A 109 4.98 5.19 -10.00
C ALA A 109 5.38 6.60 -9.54
N PRO A 110 4.77 7.67 -10.09
CA PRO A 110 5.12 9.04 -9.70
C PRO A 110 4.83 9.38 -8.23
N TYR A 111 3.96 8.60 -7.60
CA TYR A 111 3.59 8.70 -6.20
C TYR A 111 2.90 7.43 -5.73
N GLN A 112 2.77 7.26 -4.42
CA GLN A 112 1.96 6.24 -3.79
C GLN A 112 0.68 6.86 -3.22
N HIS A 113 -0.49 6.36 -3.60
CA HIS A 113 -1.77 6.69 -2.94
C HIS A 113 -2.04 5.63 -1.87
N SER A 114 -2.31 6.05 -0.63
CA SER A 114 -2.68 5.13 0.45
C SER A 114 -3.83 5.59 1.32
N CYS A 115 -4.69 4.65 1.68
CA CYS A 115 -5.78 4.77 2.66
C CYS A 115 -5.38 4.11 3.98
N ILE A 116 -5.68 4.76 5.10
CA ILE A 116 -5.26 4.33 6.44
C ILE A 116 -6.41 3.58 7.11
N PHE A 117 -6.15 2.36 7.58
CA PHE A 117 -7.13 1.55 8.34
C PHE A 117 -6.49 1.01 9.62
N HIS A 118 -7.27 0.93 10.70
CA HIS A 118 -6.87 0.13 11.86
C HIS A 118 -6.77 -1.35 11.46
N LYS A 119 -5.75 -2.04 11.93
CA LYS A 119 -5.54 -3.46 11.62
C LYS A 119 -6.74 -4.32 12.02
N ASP A 120 -7.40 -3.99 13.12
CA ASP A 120 -8.57 -4.73 13.64
C ASP A 120 -9.79 -4.64 12.72
N ASN A 121 -9.81 -3.68 11.78
CA ASN A 121 -10.84 -3.55 10.76
C ASN A 121 -10.46 -4.24 9.45
N VAL A 122 -9.42 -5.08 9.45
CA VAL A 122 -8.88 -5.76 8.27
C VAL A 122 -8.61 -7.22 8.60
N ARG A 123 -8.98 -8.11 7.68
CA ARG A 123 -8.60 -9.54 7.74
C ARG A 123 -8.20 -10.05 6.36
N LEU A 124 -7.45 -11.15 6.35
CA LEU A 124 -7.22 -11.93 5.14
C LEU A 124 -8.55 -12.49 4.65
N ASP A 125 -8.80 -12.39 3.34
CA ASP A 125 -9.96 -12.99 2.71
C ASP A 125 -9.89 -14.53 2.81
N ASP A 126 -11.04 -15.19 2.89
CA ASP A 126 -11.12 -16.65 3.06
C ASP A 126 -10.65 -17.40 1.82
N ASP A 127 -10.81 -16.78 0.64
CA ASP A 127 -10.36 -17.35 -0.63
C ASP A 127 -8.86 -17.07 -0.90
N ALA A 128 -8.19 -16.31 -0.02
CA ALA A 128 -6.79 -15.97 -0.16
C ALA A 128 -5.88 -16.98 0.58
N GLU A 129 -4.83 -17.44 -0.10
CA GLU A 129 -3.86 -18.32 0.55
C GLU A 129 -2.68 -17.50 1.09
N SER A 130 -2.44 -17.61 2.40
CA SER A 130 -1.37 -16.87 3.10
C SER A 130 0.03 -17.09 2.51
N LYS A 131 0.29 -18.26 1.91
CA LYS A 131 1.56 -18.59 1.25
C LYS A 131 1.95 -17.63 0.11
N TRP A 132 0.98 -16.95 -0.48
CA TRP A 132 1.22 -15.98 -1.54
C TRP A 132 1.56 -14.58 -1.02
N ILE A 133 1.52 -14.36 0.29
CA ILE A 133 1.86 -13.08 0.92
C ILE A 133 3.39 -12.93 0.95
N GLY A 134 3.88 -11.82 0.43
CA GLY A 134 5.28 -11.43 0.44
C GLY A 134 5.52 -10.29 1.41
N PHE A 135 6.64 -10.36 2.14
CA PHE A 135 7.07 -9.32 3.05
C PHE A 135 8.31 -8.63 2.52
N LEU A 136 8.25 -7.30 2.46
CA LEU A 136 9.42 -6.47 2.21
C LEU A 136 9.65 -5.52 3.38
N SER A 137 10.76 -5.69 4.09
CA SER A 137 11.19 -4.71 5.10
C SER A 137 12.00 -3.62 4.42
N ALA A 138 11.53 -2.38 4.49
CA ALA A 138 12.27 -1.23 3.95
C ALA A 138 13.46 -0.84 4.84
N HIS A 139 13.55 -1.33 6.08
CA HIS A 139 14.56 -0.94 7.08
C HIS A 139 15.22 -2.16 7.74
N GLY A 140 16.55 -2.16 7.86
CA GLY A 140 17.33 -3.15 8.61
C GLY A 140 18.41 -3.88 7.79
N GLU A 141 19.24 -4.65 8.49
CA GLU A 141 20.26 -5.58 7.94
C GLU A 141 19.65 -6.89 7.42
N VAL A 142 18.33 -7.05 7.55
CA VAL A 142 17.58 -8.18 7.01
C VAL A 142 17.43 -8.03 5.49
N HIS A 143 17.56 -9.14 4.77
CA HIS A 143 17.35 -9.22 3.33
C HIS A 143 15.99 -8.58 2.97
N PRO A 144 15.90 -7.74 1.91
CA PRO A 144 14.70 -6.97 1.60
C PRO A 144 13.47 -7.85 1.46
N LEU A 145 13.60 -9.04 0.86
CA LEU A 145 12.54 -10.04 0.85
C LEU A 145 12.74 -10.97 2.05
N SER A 146 11.80 -10.91 3.00
CA SER A 146 11.78 -11.80 4.15
C SER A 146 10.68 -12.84 3.98
N SER A 147 10.95 -14.08 4.40
CA SER A 147 9.92 -15.09 4.64
C SER A 147 9.25 -14.91 6.00
N THR A 148 9.81 -14.07 6.88
CA THR A 148 9.30 -13.84 8.23
C THR A 148 8.53 -12.52 8.33
N PRO A 149 7.48 -12.46 9.18
CA PRO A 149 6.62 -11.29 9.34
C PRO A 149 7.24 -10.13 10.14
N THR A 150 8.52 -10.19 10.51
CA THR A 150 9.16 -9.18 11.36
C THR A 150 10.45 -8.67 10.73
N PRO A 151 10.83 -7.39 10.93
CA PRO A 151 10.19 -6.37 11.78
C PRO A 151 9.13 -5.50 11.05
N LEU A 152 8.38 -4.72 11.83
CA LEU A 152 7.52 -3.62 11.33
C LEU A 152 8.31 -2.29 11.31
N PRO A 153 7.99 -1.32 10.42
CA PRO A 153 6.98 -1.40 9.36
C PRO A 153 7.47 -2.22 8.15
N ARG A 154 6.53 -2.86 7.45
CA ARG A 154 6.82 -3.69 6.27
C ARG A 154 5.82 -3.45 5.14
N LYS A 155 6.20 -3.85 3.94
CA LYS A 155 5.39 -3.76 2.72
C LYS A 155 4.83 -5.15 2.42
N ILE A 156 3.55 -5.20 2.11
CA ILE A 156 2.84 -6.43 1.75
C ILE A 156 2.61 -6.45 0.24
N SER A 157 3.02 -7.55 -0.39
CA SER A 157 2.83 -7.77 -1.83
C SER A 157 2.43 -9.22 -2.12
N CYS A 158 1.93 -9.47 -3.33
CA CYS A 158 1.67 -10.83 -3.79
C CYS A 158 2.93 -11.46 -4.39
N ARG A 159 3.37 -12.62 -3.89
CA ARG A 159 4.51 -13.38 -4.44
C ARG A 159 4.28 -13.92 -5.85
N ALA A 160 3.03 -14.09 -6.25
CA ALA A 160 2.69 -14.65 -7.56
C ALA A 160 2.73 -13.61 -8.70
N CYS A 161 2.28 -12.39 -8.45
CA CYS A 161 2.18 -11.35 -9.48
C CYS A 161 2.96 -10.06 -9.17
N GLY A 162 3.55 -9.93 -7.98
CA GLY A 162 4.30 -8.75 -7.55
C GLY A 162 3.43 -7.56 -7.15
N SER A 163 2.10 -7.62 -7.25
CA SER A 163 1.24 -6.48 -6.89
C SER A 163 1.46 -6.05 -5.44
N PRO A 164 1.75 -4.77 -5.18
CA PRO A 164 1.76 -4.22 -3.83
C PRO A 164 0.31 -4.04 -3.34
N LEU A 165 0.06 -4.31 -2.05
CA LEU A 165 -1.27 -4.19 -1.44
C LEU A 165 -1.30 -3.11 -0.36
N PHE A 166 -0.44 -3.23 0.67
CA PHE A 166 -0.42 -2.22 1.73
C PHE A 166 0.89 -2.20 2.50
N ASP A 167 1.09 -1.12 3.26
CA ASP A 167 2.11 -1.06 4.29
C ASP A 167 1.52 -1.50 5.63
N GLU A 168 2.14 -2.45 6.30
CA GLU A 168 1.78 -2.86 7.63
C GLU A 168 2.62 -2.10 8.66
N GLY A 169 1.95 -1.31 9.49
CA GLY A 169 2.52 -0.66 10.67
C GLY A 169 2.16 -1.40 11.96
N ARG A 170 2.43 -0.75 13.10
CA ARG A 170 2.16 -1.31 14.43
C ARG A 170 0.66 -1.59 14.67
N ASN A 171 -0.18 -0.57 14.49
CA ASN A 171 -1.63 -0.64 14.76
C ASN A 171 -2.49 -0.35 13.52
N MET A 172 -1.87 0.14 12.45
CA MET A 172 -2.54 0.58 11.23
C MET A 172 -1.94 -0.12 10.02
N ILE A 173 -2.72 -0.23 8.95
CA ILE A 173 -2.22 -0.45 7.61
C ILE A 173 -2.44 0.79 6.73
N MET A 174 -1.60 0.94 5.70
CA MET A 174 -1.78 1.92 4.64
C MET A 174 -2.02 1.17 3.33
N ALA A 175 -3.29 0.91 3.02
CA ALA A 175 -3.72 0.14 1.85
C ALA A 175 -3.74 0.96 0.57
N PHE A 176 -3.44 0.34 -0.58
CA PHE A 176 -3.31 1.03 -1.84
C PHE A 176 -4.64 1.03 -2.59
N PRO A 177 -5.32 2.18 -2.70
CA PRO A 177 -6.65 2.26 -3.27
C PRO A 177 -6.78 1.62 -4.65
N PRO A 178 -5.81 1.72 -5.60
CA PRO A 178 -5.91 1.06 -6.90
C PRO A 178 -6.12 -0.47 -6.87
N SER A 179 -5.87 -1.15 -5.75
CA SER A 179 -6.08 -2.59 -5.57
C SER A 179 -7.48 -2.94 -5.01
N PHE A 180 -8.30 -1.96 -4.65
CA PHE A 180 -9.67 -2.20 -4.20
C PHE A 180 -10.62 -2.53 -5.35
N GLU A 181 -11.60 -3.38 -5.10
CA GLU A 181 -12.60 -3.76 -6.09
C GLU A 181 -13.75 -2.76 -6.11
N TRP A 182 -13.90 -2.06 -7.23
CA TRP A 182 -15.09 -1.28 -7.57
C TRP A 182 -15.26 -1.19 -9.07
N ILE A 183 -16.36 -0.58 -9.50
CA ILE A 183 -16.75 -0.44 -10.90
C ILE A 183 -15.72 0.40 -11.67
N ARG A 184 -15.08 -0.17 -12.70
CA ARG A 184 -14.05 0.51 -13.51
C ARG A 184 -14.08 0.23 -15.00
N THR A 185 -14.81 -0.78 -15.49
CA THR A 185 -14.72 -1.15 -16.92
C THR A 185 -15.43 -0.14 -17.81
N HIS A 186 -15.00 -0.01 -19.06
CA HIS A 186 -15.69 0.84 -20.04
C HIS A 186 -17.19 0.51 -20.17
N LYS A 187 -17.57 -0.77 -20.05
CA LYS A 187 -18.97 -1.21 -20.11
C LYS A 187 -19.75 -0.72 -18.89
N GLU A 188 -19.18 -0.87 -17.71
CA GLU A 188 -19.85 -0.43 -16.48
C GLU A 188 -19.88 1.10 -16.35
N VAL A 189 -18.82 1.79 -16.80
CA VAL A 189 -18.78 3.27 -16.88
C VAL A 189 -19.80 3.79 -17.90
N LYS A 190 -20.02 3.08 -19.02
CA LYS A 190 -21.10 3.42 -19.97
C LYS A 190 -22.48 3.21 -19.34
N LYS A 191 -22.68 2.05 -18.72
CA LYS A 191 -23.94 1.70 -18.04
C LYS A 191 -24.30 2.68 -16.92
N SER A 192 -23.32 3.14 -16.13
CA SER A 192 -23.57 4.12 -15.07
C SER A 192 -23.95 5.50 -15.64
N LYS A 193 -23.36 5.90 -16.77
CA LYS A 193 -23.74 7.13 -17.48
C LYS A 193 -25.16 7.06 -18.05
N GLU A 194 -25.55 5.92 -18.59
CA GLU A 194 -26.90 5.70 -19.14
C GLU A 194 -27.97 5.72 -18.03
N GLN A 195 -27.70 5.09 -16.89
CA GLN A 195 -28.63 5.07 -15.74
C GLN A 195 -28.82 6.46 -15.10
N GLY A 196 -27.75 7.25 -14.99
CA GLY A 196 -27.84 8.64 -14.50
C GLY A 196 -28.61 9.61 -15.42
N GLN A 197 -28.82 9.24 -16.69
CA GLN A 197 -29.64 10.03 -17.63
C GLN A 197 -31.13 9.66 -17.56
N SER A 198 -31.48 8.41 -17.22
CA SER A 198 -32.88 7.98 -17.09
C SER A 198 -33.60 8.55 -15.87
N GLU A 199 -32.88 8.97 -14.84
CA GLU A 199 -33.47 9.57 -13.62
C GLU A 199 -33.73 11.08 -13.77
N HIS A 200 -33.26 11.72 -14.85
CA HIS A 200 -33.34 13.17 -15.04
C HIS A 200 -34.57 13.66 -15.81
N HIS A 201 -35.57 12.80 -16.06
CA HIS A 201 -36.85 13.15 -16.71
C HIS A 201 -38.03 13.23 -15.72
N GLY A 202 -37.83 13.89 -14.57
CA GLY A 202 -38.88 14.06 -13.56
C GLY A 202 -38.71 15.32 -12.70
N LYS A 203 -39.43 16.39 -13.10
CA LYS A 203 -39.83 17.61 -12.36
C LYS A 203 -38.76 18.48 -11.69
N GLU A 204 -38.72 19.73 -12.14
CA GLU A 204 -38.05 20.86 -11.49
C GLU A 204 -38.65 21.13 -10.09
N GLY A 205 -37.76 21.31 -9.11
CA GLY A 205 -38.09 21.82 -7.79
C GLY A 205 -37.80 20.84 -6.66
N ASP A 206 -36.54 20.80 -6.20
CA ASP A 206 -36.13 20.78 -4.79
C ASP A 206 -34.60 20.69 -4.76
N SER A 207 -34.00 21.29 -3.73
CA SER A 207 -32.59 21.35 -3.35
C SER A 207 -31.89 19.97 -3.33
N GLY A 208 -31.54 19.49 -4.53
CA GLY A 208 -31.07 18.12 -4.74
C GLY A 208 -29.66 17.85 -4.21
N LYS A 209 -29.57 17.03 -3.16
CA LYS A 209 -28.45 16.10 -2.92
C LYS A 209 -28.38 15.11 -4.10
N GLY A 210 -27.87 15.56 -5.24
CA GLY A 210 -27.62 14.70 -6.38
C GLY A 210 -26.35 13.88 -6.14
N SER A 211 -26.49 12.59 -5.85
CA SER A 211 -25.38 11.64 -5.94
C SER A 211 -24.97 11.52 -7.40
N SER A 212 -24.01 12.34 -7.84
CA SER A 212 -23.39 12.15 -9.13
C SER A 212 -22.70 10.78 -9.13
N LEU A 213 -23.04 9.94 -10.10
CA LEU A 213 -22.37 8.66 -10.33
C LEU A 213 -20.96 8.96 -10.84
N VAL A 214 -19.99 9.07 -9.92
CA VAL A 214 -18.66 9.63 -10.21
C VAL A 214 -17.71 8.58 -10.78
N GLN A 215 -17.33 8.75 -12.05
CA GLN A 215 -16.11 8.15 -12.60
C GLN A 215 -14.91 8.54 -11.71
N GLY A 216 -14.24 7.56 -11.09
CA GLY A 216 -13.10 7.80 -10.19
C GLY A 216 -13.17 6.91 -8.95
N PHE A 217 -12.32 7.19 -7.96
CA PHE A 217 -12.39 6.53 -6.66
C PHE A 217 -13.74 6.80 -5.98
N PRO A 218 -14.31 5.80 -5.27
CA PRO A 218 -15.32 6.03 -4.23
C PRO A 218 -14.86 7.16 -3.29
N LYS A 219 -15.81 7.97 -2.80
CA LYS A 219 -15.51 9.18 -2.03
C LYS A 219 -14.60 8.88 -0.83
N GLU A 220 -14.85 7.74 -0.19
CA GLU A 220 -14.17 7.24 1.00
C GLU A 220 -12.70 6.90 0.73
N LEU A 221 -12.35 6.56 -0.52
CA LEU A 221 -10.99 6.20 -0.92
C LEU A 221 -10.19 7.36 -1.53
N ARG A 222 -10.82 8.51 -1.82
CA ARG A 222 -10.15 9.66 -2.44
C ARG A 222 -9.13 10.26 -1.47
N ALA A 223 -7.99 10.68 -2.03
CA ALA A 223 -6.97 11.38 -1.28
C ALA A 223 -7.48 12.73 -0.74
N ASP A 224 -6.99 13.12 0.43
CA ASP A 224 -7.28 14.39 1.08
C ASP A 224 -6.13 15.42 0.91
N CYS A 225 -4.91 14.96 0.64
CA CYS A 225 -3.72 15.79 0.47
C CYS A 225 -2.56 15.04 -0.19
N HIS A 226 -1.52 15.79 -0.52
CA HIS A 226 -0.21 15.27 -0.87
C HIS A 226 0.80 15.57 0.22
N ILE A 227 1.65 14.60 0.51
CA ILE A 227 2.78 14.73 1.43
C ILE A 227 4.09 14.52 0.69
N PHE A 228 5.17 15.12 1.19
CA PHE A 228 6.49 15.10 0.56
C PHE A 228 6.49 15.68 -0.87
N TYR A 229 5.60 16.64 -1.16
CA TYR A 229 5.31 17.10 -2.53
C TYR A 229 6.49 17.83 -3.20
N GLU A 230 7.44 18.36 -2.43
CA GLU A 230 8.68 18.93 -2.99
C GLU A 230 9.53 17.89 -3.74
N ARG A 231 9.33 16.59 -3.44
CA ARG A 231 10.08 15.48 -4.06
C ARG A 231 9.34 14.84 -5.24
N ARG A 232 8.22 15.45 -5.69
CA ARG A 232 7.43 14.94 -6.82
C ARG A 232 8.28 14.89 -8.10
N CYS A 233 8.07 13.87 -8.92
CA CYS A 233 8.64 13.79 -10.26
C CYS A 233 7.68 14.25 -11.36
N VAL A 234 6.41 14.47 -11.00
CA VAL A 234 5.37 15.04 -11.87
C VAL A 234 4.52 16.04 -11.06
N ASP A 235 4.12 17.13 -11.68
CA ASP A 235 3.16 18.07 -11.09
C ASP A 235 1.76 17.44 -11.10
N VAL A 236 1.04 17.51 -9.98
CA VAL A 236 -0.33 17.00 -9.81
C VAL A 236 -1.27 18.16 -9.49
N LYS A 237 -2.06 18.56 -10.49
CA LYS A 237 -2.97 19.70 -10.42
C LYS A 237 -4.41 19.28 -10.13
N ASP A 238 -4.68 18.85 -8.91
CA ASP A 238 -5.98 18.34 -8.47
C ASP A 238 -6.66 19.19 -7.39
N GLY A 239 -6.11 20.36 -7.05
CA GLY A 239 -6.64 21.25 -6.02
C GLY A 239 -6.52 20.74 -4.58
N LEU A 240 -5.92 19.57 -4.33
CA LEU A 240 -5.70 19.08 -2.96
C LEU A 240 -4.51 19.79 -2.29
N PRO A 241 -4.53 20.02 -0.96
CA PRO A 241 -3.41 20.58 -0.22
C PRO A 241 -2.10 19.82 -0.48
N LYS A 242 -1.01 20.56 -0.72
CA LYS A 242 0.33 20.02 -0.96
C LYS A 242 1.23 20.34 0.23
N TRP A 243 1.72 19.34 0.94
CA TRP A 243 2.63 19.50 2.07
C TRP A 243 4.06 19.19 1.65
N ARG A 244 5.01 20.05 2.05
CA ARG A 244 6.44 19.86 1.78
C ARG A 244 6.97 18.55 2.36
N GLY A 245 6.51 18.18 3.54
CA GLY A 245 6.79 16.92 4.24
C GLY A 245 5.50 16.27 4.73
N HIS A 246 5.43 15.94 6.02
CA HIS A 246 4.21 15.40 6.62
C HIS A 246 3.08 16.43 6.76
N LYS A 247 1.84 15.98 6.55
CA LYS A 247 0.60 16.74 6.82
C LYS A 247 0.65 17.36 8.22
N GLU A 248 0.30 18.64 8.32
CA GLU A 248 0.23 19.42 9.58
C GLU A 248 1.55 19.51 10.37
N LYS A 249 2.67 19.08 9.78
CA LYS A 249 4.01 19.11 10.39
C LYS A 249 5.08 19.75 9.49
N SER A 250 4.66 20.30 8.36
CA SER A 250 5.53 20.93 7.37
C SER A 250 4.79 22.07 6.69
N ASP A 251 5.48 22.85 5.86
CA ASP A 251 4.85 23.96 5.15
C ASP A 251 3.95 23.47 4.02
N LEU A 252 2.88 24.23 3.75
CA LEU A 252 2.07 24.07 2.55
C LEU A 252 2.82 24.66 1.34
N MET A 253 2.68 23.99 0.20
CA MET A 253 3.22 24.41 -1.09
C MET A 253 2.09 24.86 -2.02
N GLY A 254 2.36 25.86 -2.85
CA GLY A 254 1.49 26.20 -3.97
C GLY A 254 1.44 25.09 -5.03
N GLU A 255 0.36 25.03 -5.80
CA GLU A 255 0.17 24.00 -6.85
C GLU A 255 1.23 24.07 -7.96
N ASP A 256 1.70 25.28 -8.29
CA ASP A 256 2.74 25.56 -9.29
C ASP A 256 4.12 25.86 -8.67
N GLU A 257 4.27 25.72 -7.34
CA GLU A 257 5.52 26.01 -6.63
C GLU A 257 6.58 24.93 -6.91
N LYS A 258 7.79 25.35 -7.32
CA LYS A 258 8.91 24.45 -7.66
C LYS A 258 9.81 24.22 -6.46
#